data_AF-A0AAN7I836-F1
#
_entry.id   AF-A0AAN7I836-F1
#
_cell.length_a   1.000
_cell.length_b   1.000
_cell.length_c   1.000
_cell.angle_alpha   90.00
_cell.angle_beta   90.00
_cell.angle_gamma   90.00
#
_symmetry.space_group_name_H-M   'P 1'
#
loop_
_entity.id
_entity.type
_entity.pdbx_description
1 polymer ?
#
loop_
_entity_poly.entity_id
_entity_poly.type
_entity_poly.pdbx_seq_one_letter_code
_entity_poly.pdbx_strand_id
1 'polypeptide(L)'
;MSFPASYPKYVPKNMFTQYLDDYVSHFKISPMYQRNVESAEYNEVSKRWFVKARNASSGEVEIYCAKFLVVATGETTNPYIPEVEGLNTFTGEVLHSTQFKSGKDFKSKNVLVVGSGNSGMEIALDLANHGAKTSIIIRSPIHILSREMMDFTRILMKYLKPSLLDSLVVMLSKLVYGDLTKYGIRRPTEGPFYMKRMYGKYPLLDVGTCKKIKSGEIQVLPAEILNIRGNDIIFKNGKSHPFDTIVFCTGFKRSTNLWLKGDDYLLNENGLAKPNNPNHWKGKNGLYCVGLLQRGFYGASTEAQNIANDIKSIM
;
A
#
# COMPACT_ATOMS: atom_id res chain seq x y z
N MET A 1 20.77 2.87 -11.47
CA MET A 1 20.33 3.24 -12.82
C MET A 1 19.25 4.31 -12.69
N SER A 2 19.32 5.38 -13.48
CA SER A 2 18.26 6.39 -13.53
C SER A 2 17.17 5.93 -14.50
N PHE A 3 15.94 6.44 -14.36
CA PHE A 3 14.94 6.26 -15.41
C PHE A 3 15.42 6.88 -16.74
N PRO A 4 15.07 6.30 -17.90
CA PRO A 4 15.34 6.91 -19.19
C PRO A 4 14.70 8.29 -19.31
N ALA A 5 15.37 9.23 -20.00
CA ALA A 5 14.85 10.59 -20.17
C ALA A 5 13.53 10.66 -20.97
N SER A 6 13.23 9.63 -21.77
CA SER A 6 11.98 9.49 -22.51
C SER A 6 10.79 9.10 -21.64
N TYR A 7 11.02 8.64 -20.42
CA TYR A 7 9.93 8.22 -19.54
C TYR A 7 9.15 9.43 -19.04
N PRO A 8 7.80 9.34 -18.98
CA PRO A 8 7.02 10.39 -18.37
C PRO A 8 7.31 10.46 -16.88
N LYS A 9 7.10 11.64 -16.30
CA LYS A 9 7.33 11.88 -14.86
C LYS A 9 6.62 10.89 -13.94
N TYR A 10 5.38 10.54 -14.28
CA TYR A 10 4.62 9.47 -13.63
C TYR A 10 4.62 8.27 -14.56
N VAL A 11 5.47 7.30 -14.25
CA VAL A 11 5.74 6.15 -15.10
C VAL A 11 4.56 5.16 -15.04
N PRO A 12 3.92 4.82 -16.18
CA PRO A 12 2.90 3.78 -16.23
C PRO A 12 3.45 2.42 -15.83
N LYS A 13 2.57 1.53 -15.33
CA LYS A 13 2.92 0.17 -14.88
C LYS A 13 3.82 -0.57 -15.87
N ASN A 14 3.43 -0.64 -17.15
CA ASN A 14 4.16 -1.43 -18.15
C ASN A 14 5.57 -0.87 -18.46
N MET A 15 5.74 0.45 -18.41
CA MET A 15 7.05 1.07 -18.57
C MET A 15 7.92 0.83 -17.32
N PHE A 16 7.31 0.83 -16.14
CA PHE A 16 8.01 0.52 -14.90
C PHE A 16 8.46 -0.95 -14.84
N THR A 17 7.65 -1.90 -15.30
CA THR A 17 8.05 -3.31 -15.40
C THR A 17 9.22 -3.49 -16.37
N GLN A 18 9.16 -2.85 -17.55
CA GLN A 18 10.28 -2.87 -18.50
C GLN A 18 11.57 -2.31 -17.88
N TYR A 19 11.47 -1.22 -17.12
CA TYR A 19 12.63 -0.66 -16.43
C TYR A 19 13.24 -1.64 -15.41
N LEU A 20 12.44 -2.48 -14.74
CA LEU A 20 12.96 -3.50 -13.83
C LEU A 20 13.66 -4.62 -14.60
N ASP A 21 13.14 -5.04 -15.76
CA ASP A 21 13.80 -6.02 -16.62
C ASP A 21 15.14 -5.49 -17.15
N ASP A 22 15.17 -4.23 -17.58
CA ASP A 22 16.39 -3.54 -18.00
C ASP A 22 17.40 -3.45 -16.84
N TYR A 23 16.93 -3.20 -15.62
CA TYR A 23 17.77 -3.16 -14.42
C TYR A 23 18.41 -4.52 -14.14
N VAL A 24 17.64 -5.61 -14.21
CA VAL A 24 18.14 -6.98 -14.04
C VAL A 24 19.21 -7.29 -15.09
N SER A 25 18.94 -6.94 -16.36
CA SER A 25 19.88 -7.14 -17.47
C SER A 25 21.17 -6.34 -17.30
N HIS A 26 21.06 -5.03 -17.02
CA HIS A 26 22.19 -4.12 -16.87
C HIS A 26 23.16 -4.55 -15.75
N PHE A 27 22.62 -4.96 -14.61
CA PHE A 27 23.42 -5.41 -13.46
C PHE A 27 23.72 -6.92 -13.46
N LYS A 28 23.32 -7.64 -14.52
CA LYS A 28 23.50 -9.09 -14.67
C LYS A 28 22.99 -9.88 -13.45
N ILE A 29 21.88 -9.42 -12.88
CA ILE A 29 21.24 -10.09 -11.75
C ILE A 29 20.58 -11.36 -12.29
N SER A 30 20.69 -12.46 -11.54
CA SER A 30 20.08 -13.75 -11.92
C SER A 30 19.03 -14.19 -10.88
N PRO A 31 17.81 -13.59 -10.87
CA PRO A 31 16.77 -13.99 -9.93
C PRO A 31 16.25 -15.40 -10.24
N MET A 32 16.03 -16.20 -9.20
CA MET A 32 15.33 -17.47 -9.31
C MET A 32 13.82 -17.23 -9.18
N TYR A 33 13.15 -17.01 -10.31
CA TYR A 33 11.69 -16.80 -10.35
C TYR A 33 10.91 -18.08 -10.03
N GLN A 34 9.62 -17.98 -9.69
CA GLN A 34 8.74 -19.13 -9.42
C GLN A 34 9.19 -20.02 -8.24
N ARG A 35 9.99 -19.48 -7.31
CA ARG A 35 10.34 -20.14 -6.05
C ARG A 35 9.51 -19.54 -4.94
N ASN A 36 8.47 -20.25 -4.52
CA ASN A 36 7.61 -19.83 -3.43
C ASN A 36 8.22 -20.29 -2.11
N VAL A 37 8.73 -19.36 -1.31
CA VAL A 37 9.26 -19.67 0.02
C VAL A 37 8.13 -20.14 0.94
N GLU A 38 8.24 -21.37 1.45
CA GLU A 38 7.28 -21.98 2.37
C GLU A 38 7.70 -21.80 3.82
N SER A 39 9.00 -21.91 4.09
CA SER A 39 9.57 -21.65 5.42
C SER A 39 11.02 -21.18 5.34
N ALA A 40 11.44 -20.41 6.35
CA ALA A 40 12.82 -20.05 6.60
C ALA A 40 13.14 -20.18 8.09
N GLU A 41 14.12 -21.01 8.43
CA GLU A 41 14.49 -21.36 9.80
C GLU A 41 15.99 -21.22 10.01
N TYR A 42 16.39 -20.61 11.13
CA TYR A 42 17.79 -20.56 11.51
C TYR A 42 18.15 -21.80 12.34
N ASN A 43 19.21 -22.49 11.91
CA ASN A 43 19.73 -23.64 12.61
C ASN A 43 20.93 -23.22 13.48
N GLU A 44 20.77 -23.29 14.81
CA GLU A 44 21.78 -22.86 15.77
C GLU A 44 23.07 -23.69 15.74
N VAL A 45 22.99 -24.97 15.37
CA VAL A 45 24.15 -25.88 15.31
C VAL A 45 25.06 -25.52 14.15
N SER A 46 24.49 -25.40 12.94
CA SER A 46 25.22 -25.08 11.71
C SER A 46 25.44 -23.58 11.50
N LYS A 47 24.79 -22.74 12.31
CA LYS A 47 24.77 -21.27 12.22
C LYS A 47 24.39 -20.76 10.83
N ARG A 48 23.33 -21.35 10.27
CA ARG A 48 22.85 -21.07 8.91
C ARG A 48 21.34 -21.05 8.84
N TRP A 49 20.82 -20.26 7.92
CA TRP A 49 19.43 -20.29 7.48
C TRP A 49 19.19 -21.43 6.52
N PHE A 50 18.10 -22.16 6.75
CA PHE A 50 17.53 -23.14 5.83
C PHE A 50 16.22 -22.56 5.29
N VAL A 51 16.17 -22.38 3.98
CA VAL A 51 14.99 -21.85 3.28
C VAL A 51 14.40 -22.96 2.44
N LYS A 52 13.18 -23.35 2.77
CA LYS A 52 12.39 -24.30 1.98
C LYS A 52 11.57 -23.52 0.97
N ALA A 53 11.78 -23.78 -0.31
CA ALA A 53 11.02 -23.16 -1.39
C ALA A 53 10.41 -24.22 -2.30
N ARG A 54 9.17 -23.99 -2.73
CA ARG A 54 8.52 -24.80 -3.75
C ARG A 54 8.69 -24.16 -5.12
N ASN A 55 9.21 -24.92 -6.06
CA ASN A 55 9.24 -24.55 -7.46
C ASN A 55 7.82 -24.64 -8.03
N ALA A 56 7.22 -23.51 -8.41
CA ALA A 56 5.84 -23.48 -8.87
C ALA A 56 5.64 -24.14 -10.25
N SER A 57 6.71 -24.35 -11.01
CA SER A 57 6.66 -25.01 -12.33
C SER A 57 6.79 -26.52 -12.24
N SER A 58 7.71 -27.04 -11.43
CA SER A 58 7.90 -28.50 -11.27
C SER A 58 7.13 -29.09 -10.09
N GLY A 59 6.73 -28.26 -9.11
CA GLY A 59 6.14 -28.71 -7.85
C GLY A 59 7.16 -29.19 -6.81
N GLU A 60 8.43 -29.31 -7.20
CA GLU A 60 9.52 -29.80 -6.36
C GLU A 60 9.83 -28.85 -5.20
N VAL A 61 10.30 -29.44 -4.10
CA VAL A 61 10.75 -28.70 -2.92
C VAL A 61 12.26 -28.62 -2.94
N GLU A 62 12.77 -27.40 -2.98
CA GLU A 62 14.18 -27.05 -2.97
C GLU A 62 14.56 -26.53 -1.56
N ILE A 63 15.75 -26.91 -1.07
CA ILE A 63 16.28 -26.42 0.21
C ILE A 63 17.54 -25.61 -0.05
N TYR A 64 17.52 -24.35 0.37
CA TYR A 64 18.64 -23.43 0.26
C TYR A 64 19.28 -23.22 1.63
N CYS A 65 20.60 -23.18 1.67
CA CYS A 65 21.35 -22.96 2.90
C CYS A 65 22.23 -21.72 2.78
N ALA A 66 22.07 -20.74 3.68
CA ALA A 66 22.76 -19.46 3.61
C ALA A 66 23.20 -18.96 4.99
N LYS A 67 24.28 -18.17 5.03
CA LYS A 67 24.71 -17.48 6.28
C LYS A 67 23.82 -16.29 6.61
N PHE A 68 23.31 -15.61 5.58
CA PHE A 68 22.51 -14.39 5.70
C PHE A 68 21.17 -14.59 4.99
N LEU A 69 20.12 -14.01 5.56
CA LEU A 69 18.78 -14.01 4.98
C LEU A 69 18.27 -12.56 4.89
N VAL A 70 17.93 -12.11 3.69
CA VAL A 70 17.36 -10.78 3.46
C VAL A 70 15.91 -10.92 3.03
N VAL A 71 14.99 -10.42 3.86
CA VAL A 71 13.55 -10.44 3.61
C VAL A 71 13.14 -9.21 2.81
N ALA A 72 12.70 -9.42 1.57
CA ALA A 72 12.32 -8.37 0.62
C ALA A 72 10.91 -8.57 0.05
N THR A 73 9.99 -9.15 0.82
CA THR A 73 8.64 -9.55 0.35
C THR A 73 7.66 -8.39 0.16
N GLY A 74 8.03 -7.17 0.57
CA GLY A 74 7.16 -6.00 0.53
C GLY A 74 5.99 -6.08 1.52
N GLU A 75 5.11 -5.09 1.44
CA GLU A 75 4.09 -4.82 2.46
C GLU A 75 2.65 -5.09 2.01
N THR A 76 2.46 -5.28 0.70
CA THR A 76 1.15 -5.34 0.03
C THR A 76 0.91 -6.73 -0.56
N THR A 77 1.12 -7.77 0.25
CA THR A 77 1.08 -9.17 -0.20
C THR A 77 -0.33 -9.77 -0.14
N ASN A 78 -0.96 -9.79 1.03
CA ASN A 78 -2.23 -10.47 1.22
C ASN A 78 -3.39 -9.46 1.27
N PRO A 79 -4.36 -9.52 0.34
CA PRO A 79 -5.59 -8.73 0.42
C PRO A 79 -6.25 -8.82 1.79
N TYR A 80 -6.73 -7.69 2.31
CA TYR A 80 -7.47 -7.67 3.57
C TYR A 80 -8.92 -7.26 3.31
N ILE A 81 -9.84 -8.19 3.47
CA ILE A 81 -11.29 -7.91 3.57
C ILE A 81 -11.66 -8.03 5.05
N PRO A 82 -12.19 -6.98 5.70
CA PRO A 82 -12.62 -7.05 7.08
C PRO A 82 -13.83 -7.97 7.23
N GLU A 83 -13.97 -8.58 8.40
CA GLU A 83 -15.22 -9.24 8.77
C GLU A 83 -16.32 -8.18 8.89
N VAL A 84 -17.40 -8.37 8.13
CA VAL A 84 -18.58 -7.51 8.12
C VAL A 84 -19.79 -8.41 8.35
N GLU A 85 -20.59 -8.07 9.35
CA GLU A 85 -21.81 -8.80 9.67
C GLU A 85 -22.73 -8.86 8.44
N GLY A 86 -23.23 -10.05 8.13
CA GLY A 86 -24.14 -10.27 7.01
C GLY A 86 -23.52 -10.18 5.61
N LEU A 87 -22.21 -10.01 5.46
CA LEU A 87 -21.55 -9.96 4.14
C LEU A 87 -21.80 -11.21 3.29
N ASN A 88 -21.92 -12.38 3.93
CA ASN A 88 -22.27 -13.64 3.27
C ASN A 88 -23.70 -13.67 2.71
N THR A 89 -24.56 -12.73 3.12
CA THR A 89 -25.92 -12.58 2.58
C THR A 89 -25.98 -11.65 1.38
N PHE A 90 -24.89 -10.94 1.07
CA PHE A 90 -24.82 -10.04 -0.08
C PHE A 90 -24.98 -10.83 -1.37
N THR A 91 -25.96 -10.47 -2.20
CA THR A 91 -26.25 -11.19 -3.45
C THR A 91 -25.55 -10.58 -4.67
N GLY A 92 -24.96 -9.40 -4.52
CA GLY A 92 -24.12 -8.76 -5.53
C GLY A 92 -22.67 -9.23 -5.53
N GLU A 93 -21.83 -8.53 -6.28
CA GLU A 93 -20.41 -8.86 -6.44
C GLU A 93 -19.55 -8.27 -5.31
N VAL A 94 -18.67 -9.07 -4.72
CA VAL A 94 -17.71 -8.61 -3.70
C VAL A 94 -16.29 -8.77 -4.23
N LEU A 95 -15.55 -7.67 -4.28
CA LEU A 95 -14.18 -7.61 -4.78
C LEU A 95 -13.25 -6.98 -3.75
N HIS A 96 -12.01 -7.44 -3.69
CA HIS A 96 -10.91 -6.62 -3.19
C HIS A 96 -10.29 -5.80 -4.33
N SER A 97 -9.64 -4.68 -4.01
CA SER A 97 -8.98 -3.81 -4.99
C SER A 97 -7.98 -4.52 -5.92
N THR A 98 -7.41 -5.65 -5.51
CA THR A 98 -6.52 -6.49 -6.32
C THR A 98 -7.23 -7.19 -7.49
N GLN A 99 -8.53 -7.43 -7.36
CA GLN A 99 -9.37 -8.06 -8.38
C GLN A 99 -9.93 -7.02 -9.36
N PHE A 100 -10.05 -5.75 -8.95
CA PHE A 100 -10.52 -4.67 -9.81
C PHE A 100 -9.56 -4.43 -10.99
N LYS A 101 -10.11 -4.34 -12.21
CA LYS A 101 -9.36 -4.09 -13.44
C LYS A 101 -9.75 -2.78 -14.12
N SER A 102 -11.05 -2.51 -14.23
CA SER A 102 -11.57 -1.30 -14.85
C SER A 102 -13.01 -1.04 -14.42
N GLY A 103 -13.39 0.24 -14.37
CA GLY A 103 -14.76 0.70 -14.11
C GLY A 103 -15.74 0.37 -15.24
N LYS A 104 -15.25 -0.02 -16.43
CA LYS A 104 -16.07 -0.35 -17.61
C LYS A 104 -17.14 -1.41 -17.33
N ASP A 105 -16.81 -2.39 -16.49
CA ASP A 105 -17.68 -3.54 -16.17
C ASP A 105 -18.82 -3.17 -15.18
N PHE A 106 -18.85 -1.92 -14.72
CA PHE A 106 -19.75 -1.43 -13.68
C PHE A 106 -20.66 -0.28 -14.15
N LYS A 107 -20.74 -0.04 -15.46
CA LYS A 107 -21.62 1.00 -16.02
C LYS A 107 -23.05 0.84 -15.48
N SER A 108 -23.60 1.95 -14.97
CA SER A 108 -24.95 2.06 -14.39
C SER A 108 -25.21 1.24 -13.11
N LYS A 109 -24.25 0.44 -12.61
CA LYS A 109 -24.35 -0.27 -11.33
C LYS A 109 -24.13 0.67 -10.16
N ASN A 110 -24.77 0.37 -9.03
CA ASN A 110 -24.50 1.00 -7.73
C ASN A 110 -23.28 0.31 -7.10
N VAL A 111 -22.16 1.01 -7.02
CA VAL A 111 -20.90 0.45 -6.53
C VAL A 111 -20.46 1.16 -5.26
N LEU A 112 -20.27 0.39 -4.19
CA LEU A 112 -19.72 0.86 -2.92
C LEU A 112 -18.23 0.58 -2.85
N VAL A 113 -17.41 1.62 -2.81
CA VAL A 113 -15.98 1.53 -2.52
C VAL A 113 -15.74 1.66 -1.02
N VAL A 114 -15.15 0.64 -0.39
CA VAL A 114 -14.88 0.63 1.05
C VAL A 114 -13.41 0.98 1.30
N GLY A 115 -13.14 2.22 1.72
CA GLY A 115 -11.80 2.70 2.07
C GLY A 115 -11.30 3.81 1.14
N SER A 116 -10.57 4.76 1.73
CA SER A 116 -10.19 6.03 1.10
C SER A 116 -8.68 6.18 0.93
N GLY A 117 -7.94 5.07 0.81
CA GLY A 117 -6.54 5.10 0.39
C GLY A 117 -6.41 5.48 -1.09
N ASN A 118 -5.18 5.63 -1.59
CA ASN A 118 -4.93 5.97 -3.00
C ASN A 118 -5.69 5.03 -3.97
N SER A 119 -5.64 3.71 -3.75
CA SER A 119 -6.39 2.75 -4.56
C SER A 119 -7.90 2.98 -4.53
N GLY A 120 -8.49 3.23 -3.35
CA GLY A 120 -9.94 3.45 -3.25
C GLY A 120 -10.41 4.70 -3.96
N MET A 121 -9.63 5.79 -3.85
CA MET A 121 -9.96 7.05 -4.51
C MET A 121 -9.77 7.00 -6.03
N GLU A 122 -8.74 6.31 -6.52
CA GLU A 122 -8.53 6.09 -7.96
C GLU A 122 -9.56 5.12 -8.55
N ILE A 123 -9.92 4.04 -7.85
CA ILE A 123 -10.98 3.11 -8.25
C ILE A 123 -12.34 3.82 -8.30
N ALA A 124 -12.66 4.62 -7.29
CA ALA A 124 -13.90 5.41 -7.28
C ALA A 124 -13.96 6.40 -8.46
N LEU A 125 -12.83 7.02 -8.81
CA LEU A 125 -12.73 7.88 -9.99
C LEU A 125 -12.93 7.10 -11.29
N ASP A 126 -12.29 5.95 -11.44
CA ASP A 126 -12.41 5.11 -12.64
C ASP A 126 -13.85 4.59 -12.83
N LEU A 127 -14.49 4.17 -11.74
CA LEU A 127 -15.91 3.79 -11.71
C LEU A 127 -16.81 4.95 -12.16
N ALA A 128 -16.66 6.13 -11.57
CA ALA A 128 -17.47 7.30 -11.92
C ALA A 128 -17.25 7.74 -13.37
N ASN A 129 -16.01 7.72 -13.86
CA ASN A 129 -15.69 8.04 -15.26
C ASN A 129 -16.32 7.07 -16.27
N HIS A 130 -16.57 5.82 -15.86
CA HIS A 130 -17.23 4.80 -16.67
C HIS A 130 -18.74 4.69 -16.43
N GLY A 131 -19.32 5.63 -15.69
CA GLY A 131 -20.77 5.75 -15.52
C GLY A 131 -21.37 4.84 -14.45
N ALA A 132 -20.56 4.32 -13.53
CA ALA A 132 -21.07 3.65 -12.33
C ALA A 132 -21.62 4.68 -11.32
N LYS A 133 -22.72 4.34 -10.64
CA LYS A 133 -23.26 5.13 -9.52
C LYS A 133 -22.40 4.85 -8.30
N THR A 134 -21.41 5.71 -8.09
CA THR A 134 -20.30 5.41 -7.18
C THR A 134 -20.52 6.03 -5.81
N SER A 135 -20.42 5.22 -4.76
CA SER A 135 -20.31 5.69 -3.38
C SER A 135 -18.99 5.24 -2.77
N ILE A 136 -18.43 6.04 -1.86
CA ILE A 136 -17.18 5.72 -1.17
C ILE A 136 -17.28 5.95 0.33
N ILE A 137 -16.83 4.98 1.12
CA ILE A 137 -16.73 5.12 2.57
C ILE A 137 -15.40 5.79 2.93
N ILE A 138 -15.49 6.97 3.53
CA ILE A 138 -14.35 7.72 4.07
C ILE A 138 -14.54 7.86 5.58
N ARG A 139 -13.95 6.93 6.35
CA ARG A 139 -14.12 6.86 7.81
C ARG A 139 -13.17 7.78 8.58
N SER A 140 -11.93 7.87 8.13
CA SER A 140 -10.85 8.56 8.83
C SER A 140 -10.50 9.86 8.14
N PRO A 141 -10.03 10.87 8.88
CA PRO A 141 -9.51 12.09 8.27
C PRO A 141 -8.35 11.79 7.31
N ILE A 142 -8.34 12.47 6.16
CA ILE A 142 -7.30 12.31 5.13
C ILE A 142 -6.77 13.67 4.65
N HIS A 143 -5.47 13.72 4.36
CA HIS A 143 -4.89 14.82 3.59
C HIS A 143 -5.01 14.52 2.11
N ILE A 144 -5.42 15.52 1.33
CA ILE A 144 -5.54 15.43 -0.12
C ILE A 144 -4.62 16.46 -0.75
N LEU A 145 -3.71 15.99 -1.60
CA LEU A 145 -2.69 16.78 -2.28
C LEU A 145 -2.74 16.49 -3.78
N SER A 146 -2.42 17.48 -4.59
CA SER A 146 -2.22 17.28 -6.02
C SER A 146 -0.79 16.77 -6.31
N ARG A 147 -0.58 16.29 -7.54
CA ARG A 147 0.75 15.88 -8.03
C ARG A 147 1.74 17.05 -8.01
N GLU A 148 1.30 18.22 -8.42
CA GLU A 148 2.07 19.47 -8.45
C GLU A 148 2.48 19.90 -7.04
N MET A 149 1.56 19.78 -6.07
CA MET A 149 1.88 20.03 -4.67
C MET A 149 3.00 19.10 -4.20
N MET A 150 2.89 17.80 -4.45
CA MET A 150 3.93 16.84 -4.07
C MET A 150 5.27 17.16 -4.70
N ASP A 151 5.29 17.55 -5.97
CA ASP A 151 6.51 17.95 -6.65
C ASP A 151 7.15 19.18 -6.01
N PHE A 152 6.34 20.18 -5.71
CA PHE A 152 6.76 21.40 -5.02
C PHE A 152 7.31 21.07 -3.62
N THR A 153 6.62 20.20 -2.88
CA THR A 153 7.06 19.76 -1.54
C THR A 153 8.42 19.06 -1.56
N ARG A 154 8.68 18.24 -2.59
CA ARG A 154 9.93 17.50 -2.74
C ARG A 154 11.12 18.43 -2.92
N ILE A 155 10.93 19.56 -3.61
CA ILE A 155 11.97 20.58 -3.79
C ILE A 155 12.21 21.29 -2.46
N LEU A 156 11.14 21.75 -1.79
CA LEU A 156 11.23 22.52 -0.56
C LEU A 156 11.68 21.73 0.66
N MET A 157 11.51 20.42 0.68
CA MET A 157 11.96 19.53 1.77
C MET A 157 13.46 19.69 2.08
N LYS A 158 14.28 20.11 1.10
CA LYS A 158 15.71 20.36 1.28
C LYS A 158 16.01 21.66 2.03
N TYR A 159 15.07 22.61 2.03
CA TYR A 159 15.30 23.99 2.49
C TYR A 159 14.44 24.36 3.70
N LEU A 160 13.32 23.68 3.92
CA LEU A 160 12.36 24.00 4.98
C LEU A 160 12.37 22.97 6.11
N LYS A 161 12.10 23.45 7.33
CA LYS A 161 11.82 22.59 8.49
C LYS A 161 10.53 21.78 8.23
N PRO A 162 10.43 20.51 8.68
CA PRO A 162 9.27 19.67 8.40
C PRO A 162 7.92 20.26 8.82
N SER A 163 7.85 20.95 9.96
CA SER A 163 6.61 21.60 10.43
C SER A 163 6.18 22.77 9.54
N LEU A 164 7.12 23.57 9.06
CA LEU A 164 6.85 24.66 8.11
C LEU A 164 6.35 24.11 6.77
N LEU A 165 6.98 23.03 6.29
CA LEU A 165 6.56 22.34 5.07
C LEU A 165 5.14 21.79 5.20
N ASP A 166 4.82 21.12 6.32
CA ASP A 166 3.48 20.61 6.59
C ASP A 166 2.44 21.74 6.61
N SER A 167 2.70 22.84 7.33
CA SER A 167 1.79 23.99 7.39
C SER A 167 1.55 24.63 6.03
N LEU A 168 2.62 24.84 5.24
CA LEU A 168 2.53 25.39 3.89
C LEU A 168 1.67 24.50 2.99
N VAL A 169 1.88 23.20 3.04
CA VAL A 169 1.21 22.23 2.16
C VAL A 169 -0.24 22.05 2.54
N VAL A 170 -0.57 22.10 3.83
CA VAL A 170 -1.95 22.16 4.31
C VAL A 170 -2.64 23.44 3.85
N MET A 171 -1.94 24.59 3.87
CA MET A 171 -2.48 25.85 3.37
C MET A 171 -2.76 25.79 1.85
N LEU A 172 -1.81 25.29 1.05
CA LEU A 172 -2.01 25.08 -0.39
C LEU A 172 -3.16 24.11 -0.68
N SER A 173 -3.26 23.01 0.07
CA SER A 173 -4.39 22.06 0.00
C SER A 173 -5.72 22.75 0.28
N LYS A 174 -5.79 23.63 1.29
CA LYS A 174 -7.01 24.43 1.58
C LYS A 174 -7.36 25.37 0.43
N LEU A 175 -6.38 26.01 -0.21
CA LEU A 175 -6.63 26.93 -1.33
C LEU A 175 -7.18 26.18 -2.55
N VAL A 176 -6.61 25.03 -2.89
CA VAL A 176 -7.01 24.26 -4.09
C VAL A 176 -8.30 23.48 -3.86
N TYR A 177 -8.43 22.80 -2.72
CA TYR A 177 -9.57 21.92 -2.46
C TYR A 177 -10.70 22.59 -1.70
N GLY A 178 -10.45 23.70 -1.02
CA GLY A 178 -11.43 24.36 -0.16
C GLY A 178 -11.78 23.54 1.08
N ASP A 179 -12.94 23.82 1.65
CA ASP A 179 -13.52 23.02 2.72
C ASP A 179 -14.27 21.80 2.15
N LEU A 180 -13.76 20.62 2.48
CA LEU A 180 -14.33 19.33 2.06
C LEU A 180 -15.21 18.69 3.15
N THR A 181 -15.34 19.31 4.33
CA THR A 181 -16.15 18.76 5.43
C THR A 181 -17.63 18.66 5.05
N LYS A 182 -18.12 19.59 4.22
CA LYS A 182 -19.46 19.55 3.62
C LYS A 182 -19.71 18.33 2.73
N TYR A 183 -18.66 17.68 2.25
CA TYR A 183 -18.73 16.42 1.50
C TYR A 183 -18.34 15.21 2.36
N GLY A 184 -18.32 15.34 3.69
CA GLY A 184 -17.98 14.25 4.61
C GLY A 184 -16.49 13.96 4.75
N ILE A 185 -15.60 14.75 4.13
CA ILE A 185 -14.15 14.55 4.23
C ILE A 185 -13.56 15.49 5.27
N ARG A 186 -13.00 14.92 6.33
CA ARG A 186 -12.30 15.66 7.38
C ARG A 186 -10.79 15.65 7.10
N ARG A 187 -10.12 16.75 7.45
CA ARG A 187 -8.65 16.84 7.40
C ARG A 187 -8.07 16.46 8.78
N PRO A 188 -6.97 15.70 8.85
CA PRO A 188 -6.24 15.48 10.09
C PRO A 188 -5.69 16.78 10.70
N THR A 189 -5.45 16.76 12.01
CA THR A 189 -4.81 17.85 12.75
C THR A 189 -3.31 17.93 12.48
N GLU A 190 -2.64 16.77 12.46
CA GLU A 190 -1.22 16.65 12.16
C GLU A 190 -0.95 16.80 10.67
N GLY A 191 0.24 17.27 10.31
CA GLY A 191 0.62 17.49 8.92
C GLY A 191 0.84 16.20 8.11
N PRO A 192 0.69 16.25 6.77
CA PRO A 192 0.79 15.06 5.91
C PRO A 192 2.16 14.36 5.99
N PHE A 193 3.27 15.09 6.08
CA PHE A 193 4.61 14.51 6.16
C PHE A 193 4.93 14.01 7.57
N TYR A 194 4.45 14.69 8.61
CA TYR A 194 4.48 14.17 9.96
C TYR A 194 3.76 12.81 10.04
N MET A 195 2.53 12.73 9.53
CA MET A 195 1.75 11.48 9.51
C MET A 195 2.45 10.36 8.74
N LYS A 196 3.09 10.68 7.61
CA LYS A 196 3.89 9.70 6.87
C LYS A 196 5.05 9.17 7.72
N ARG A 197 5.79 10.06 8.40
CA ARG A 197 6.97 9.67 9.18
C ARG A 197 6.60 8.88 10.44
N MET A 198 5.56 9.29 11.16
CA MET A 198 5.22 8.71 12.46
C MET A 198 4.28 7.50 12.34
N TYR A 199 3.38 7.50 11.36
CA TYR A 199 2.31 6.50 11.25
C TYR A 199 2.36 5.71 9.93
N GLY A 200 3.29 6.01 9.02
CA GLY A 200 3.31 5.43 7.67
C GLY A 200 2.14 5.88 6.78
N LYS A 201 1.32 6.83 7.23
CA LYS A 201 0.10 7.24 6.51
C LYS A 201 0.43 8.27 5.44
N TYR A 202 0.27 7.87 4.19
CA TYR A 202 0.49 8.74 3.03
C TYR A 202 -0.69 9.70 2.81
N PRO A 203 -0.45 10.95 2.39
CA PRO A 203 -1.51 11.78 1.84
C PRO A 203 -2.06 11.12 0.57
N LEU A 204 -3.35 11.34 0.32
CA LEU A 204 -3.98 10.99 -0.95
C LEU A 204 -3.43 11.90 -2.05
N LEU A 205 -3.01 11.29 -3.15
CA LEU A 205 -2.69 12.00 -4.39
C LEU A 205 -3.93 12.06 -5.27
N ASP A 206 -4.61 13.19 -5.25
CA ASP A 206 -5.81 13.37 -6.05
C ASP A 206 -5.45 13.64 -7.52
N VAL A 207 -6.14 12.92 -8.40
CA VAL A 207 -6.01 13.00 -9.87
C VAL A 207 -7.35 13.29 -10.54
N GLY A 208 -8.36 13.71 -9.76
CA GLY A 208 -9.69 14.06 -10.28
C GLY A 208 -10.85 13.58 -9.40
N THR A 209 -10.60 12.69 -8.43
CA THR A 209 -11.63 12.16 -7.53
C THR A 209 -12.32 13.27 -6.75
N CYS A 210 -11.57 14.25 -6.23
CA CYS A 210 -12.15 15.39 -5.53
C CYS A 210 -13.12 16.20 -6.38
N LYS A 211 -12.84 16.35 -7.69
CA LYS A 211 -13.76 17.05 -8.61
C LYS A 211 -15.08 16.29 -8.73
N LYS A 212 -15.03 14.97 -8.87
CA LYS A 212 -16.21 14.08 -8.93
C LYS A 212 -17.01 14.04 -7.62
N ILE A 213 -16.34 14.14 -6.48
CA ILE A 213 -17.01 14.28 -5.18
C ILE A 213 -17.74 15.62 -5.10
N LYS A 214 -17.10 16.72 -5.52
CA LYS A 214 -17.71 18.05 -5.51
C LYS A 214 -18.90 18.18 -6.45
N SER A 215 -18.89 17.49 -7.61
CA SER A 215 -20.03 17.46 -8.54
C SER A 215 -21.15 16.52 -8.11
N GLY A 216 -20.93 15.66 -7.10
CA GLY A 216 -21.90 14.66 -6.65
C GLY A 216 -21.90 13.36 -7.45
N GLU A 217 -21.02 13.22 -8.44
CA GLU A 217 -20.85 11.98 -9.22
C GLU A 217 -20.25 10.84 -8.38
N ILE A 218 -19.51 11.19 -7.31
CA ILE A 218 -19.08 10.26 -6.27
C ILE A 218 -19.70 10.71 -4.95
N GLN A 219 -20.53 9.87 -4.35
CA GLN A 219 -21.13 10.14 -3.05
C GLN A 219 -20.23 9.65 -1.91
N VAL A 220 -19.85 10.53 -1.00
CA VAL A 220 -19.10 10.15 0.21
C VAL A 220 -20.08 9.70 1.29
N LEU A 221 -19.85 8.52 1.86
CA LEU A 221 -20.58 7.97 2.99
C LEU A 221 -19.67 8.00 4.23
N PRO A 222 -19.86 8.96 5.16
CA PRO A 222 -18.99 9.12 6.33
C PRO A 222 -19.41 8.20 7.49
N ALA A 223 -19.83 6.96 7.18
CA ALA A 223 -20.29 6.00 8.17
C ALA A 223 -19.76 4.61 7.85
N GLU A 224 -19.46 3.85 8.90
CA GLU A 224 -19.05 2.44 8.77
C GLU A 224 -20.28 1.58 8.44
N ILE A 225 -20.02 0.47 7.76
CA ILE A 225 -21.02 -0.59 7.57
C ILE A 225 -21.33 -1.16 8.95
N LEU A 226 -22.61 -1.22 9.29
CA LEU A 226 -23.12 -1.88 10.48
C LEU A 226 -23.39 -3.36 10.19
N ASN A 227 -24.19 -3.64 9.17
CA ASN A 227 -24.57 -4.98 8.74
C ASN A 227 -25.04 -4.94 7.26
N ILE A 228 -24.98 -6.07 6.57
CA ILE A 228 -25.46 -6.25 5.19
C ILE A 228 -26.63 -7.25 5.18
N ARG A 229 -27.71 -6.92 4.47
CA ARG A 229 -28.88 -7.79 4.30
C ARG A 229 -29.28 -7.86 2.83
N GLY A 230 -28.92 -8.96 2.15
CA GLY A 230 -29.10 -9.01 0.69
C GLY A 230 -28.31 -7.89 0.04
N ASN A 231 -28.91 -7.11 -0.86
CA ASN A 231 -28.25 -5.97 -1.49
C ASN A 231 -28.26 -4.68 -0.66
N ASP A 232 -28.97 -4.65 0.47
CA ASP A 232 -29.07 -3.48 1.31
C ASP A 232 -27.92 -3.43 2.33
N ILE A 233 -27.14 -2.35 2.28
CA ILE A 233 -26.04 -2.09 3.20
C ILE A 233 -26.49 -1.07 4.23
N ILE A 234 -26.54 -1.50 5.50
CA ILE A 234 -26.95 -0.68 6.63
C ILE A 234 -25.70 -0.06 7.24
N PHE A 235 -25.72 1.26 7.43
CA PHE A 235 -24.62 2.03 7.99
C PHE A 235 -24.87 2.36 9.46
N LYS A 236 -23.81 2.60 10.24
CA LYS A 236 -23.91 2.94 11.68
C LYS A 236 -24.70 4.22 11.98
N ASN A 237 -24.95 5.07 10.98
CA ASN A 237 -25.79 6.25 11.11
C ASN A 237 -27.30 5.95 10.90
N GLY A 238 -27.68 4.68 10.79
CA GLY A 238 -29.06 4.23 10.60
C GLY A 238 -29.57 4.28 9.14
N LYS A 239 -28.78 4.82 8.20
CA LYS A 239 -29.16 4.83 6.79
C LYS A 239 -28.90 3.47 6.15
N SER A 240 -29.70 3.14 5.14
CA SER A 240 -29.51 1.95 4.30
C SER A 240 -29.53 2.35 2.83
N HIS A 241 -28.68 1.72 2.03
CA HIS A 241 -28.64 1.92 0.58
C HIS A 241 -28.42 0.59 -0.14
N PRO A 242 -29.12 0.34 -1.26
CA PRO A 242 -28.89 -0.83 -2.09
C PRO A 242 -27.61 -0.68 -2.92
N PHE A 243 -26.82 -1.75 -3.04
CA PHE A 243 -25.65 -1.82 -3.90
C PHE A 243 -25.61 -3.11 -4.72
N ASP A 244 -25.06 -3.02 -5.92
CA ASP A 244 -24.84 -4.16 -6.82
C ASP A 244 -23.44 -4.75 -6.66
N THR A 245 -22.48 -3.94 -6.17
CA THR A 245 -21.08 -4.34 -6.00
C THR A 245 -20.44 -3.64 -4.81
N ILE A 246 -19.62 -4.38 -4.05
CA ILE A 246 -18.75 -3.85 -3.01
C ILE A 246 -17.29 -4.05 -3.43
N VAL A 247 -16.51 -2.96 -3.48
CA VAL A 247 -15.07 -2.99 -3.73
C VAL A 247 -14.31 -2.61 -2.47
N PHE A 248 -13.77 -3.61 -1.78
CA PHE A 248 -12.92 -3.44 -0.61
C PHE A 248 -11.54 -2.90 -0.99
N CYS A 249 -11.31 -1.64 -0.64
CA CYS A 249 -10.04 -0.94 -0.74
C CYS A 249 -9.39 -0.79 0.63
N THR A 250 -9.42 -1.89 1.40
CA THR A 250 -9.09 -1.95 2.82
C THR A 250 -7.64 -2.33 3.11
N GLY A 251 -6.80 -2.38 2.08
CA GLY A 251 -5.37 -2.58 2.21
C GLY A 251 -4.98 -4.05 2.31
N PHE A 252 -3.84 -4.31 2.93
CA PHE A 252 -3.20 -5.62 2.91
C PHE A 252 -2.73 -6.03 4.31
N LYS A 253 -2.72 -7.34 4.56
CA LYS A 253 -1.97 -7.97 5.64
C LYS A 253 -0.62 -8.44 5.10
N ARG A 254 0.38 -8.53 5.97
CA ARG A 254 1.67 -9.12 5.65
C ARG A 254 1.64 -10.62 5.98
N SER A 255 2.43 -11.40 5.24
CA SER A 255 2.52 -12.86 5.38
C SER A 255 3.87 -13.32 5.94
N THR A 256 4.79 -12.40 6.21
CA THR A 256 6.18 -12.74 6.57
C THR A 256 6.28 -13.62 7.80
N ASN A 257 5.46 -13.35 8.83
CA ASN A 257 5.36 -14.15 10.05
C ASN A 257 4.84 -15.58 9.83
N LEU A 258 4.20 -15.89 8.69
CA LEU A 258 3.69 -17.22 8.42
C LEU A 258 4.82 -18.20 8.06
N TRP A 259 5.82 -17.74 7.31
CA TRP A 259 6.91 -18.57 6.78
C TRP A 259 8.26 -18.32 7.46
N LEU A 260 8.54 -17.11 7.95
CA LEU A 260 9.77 -16.81 8.67
C LEU A 260 9.65 -17.27 10.13
N LYS A 261 10.47 -18.25 10.52
CA LYS A 261 10.45 -18.85 11.86
C LYS A 261 11.62 -18.33 12.70
N GLY A 262 11.39 -18.22 14.01
CA GLY A 262 12.41 -17.75 14.96
C GLY A 262 12.70 -16.26 14.88
N ASP A 263 11.90 -15.49 14.14
CA ASP A 263 12.02 -14.03 14.07
C ASP A 263 11.14 -13.32 15.09
N ASP A 264 11.41 -13.55 16.37
CA ASP A 264 10.72 -12.82 17.45
C ASP A 264 11.26 -11.39 17.61
N TYR A 265 12.32 -11.02 16.88
CA TYR A 265 13.05 -9.78 17.11
C TYR A 265 12.82 -8.73 16.03
N LEU A 266 12.84 -9.10 14.75
CA LEU A 266 12.80 -8.14 13.65
C LEU A 266 11.38 -7.75 13.31
N LEU A 267 10.41 -8.68 13.27
CA LEU A 267 9.04 -8.38 12.88
C LEU A 267 8.02 -8.61 14.01
N ASN A 268 7.01 -7.75 14.09
CA ASN A 268 5.86 -7.94 14.98
C ASN A 268 4.81 -8.86 14.36
N GLU A 269 3.77 -9.17 15.12
CA GLU A 269 2.64 -10.01 14.69
C GLU A 269 1.95 -9.52 13.41
N ASN A 270 2.06 -8.22 13.11
CA ASN A 270 1.52 -7.59 11.92
C ASN A 270 2.52 -7.55 10.75
N GLY A 271 3.71 -8.15 10.90
CA GLY A 271 4.79 -8.18 9.91
C GLY A 271 5.52 -6.84 9.73
N LEU A 272 5.46 -5.94 10.73
CA LEU A 272 6.19 -4.67 10.72
C LEU A 272 7.48 -4.77 11.52
N ALA A 273 8.50 -4.00 11.15
CA ALA A 273 9.77 -4.01 11.87
C ALA A 273 9.60 -3.51 13.32
N LYS A 274 10.07 -4.28 14.30
CA LYS A 274 10.11 -3.91 15.73
C LYS A 274 11.24 -2.92 16.05
N PRO A 275 12.47 -3.04 15.52
CA PRO A 275 13.53 -2.13 15.91
C PRO A 275 13.27 -0.74 15.33
N ASN A 276 13.56 0.29 16.13
CA ASN A 276 13.44 1.68 15.69
C ASN A 276 14.63 2.08 14.79
N ASN A 277 14.44 3.16 14.02
CA ASN A 277 15.53 3.78 13.26
C ASN A 277 16.72 4.09 14.21
N PRO A 278 17.98 3.93 13.77
CA PRO A 278 18.41 3.64 12.39
C PRO A 278 18.59 2.15 12.04
N ASN A 279 18.38 1.22 12.97
CA ASN A 279 18.73 -0.20 12.83
C ASN A 279 17.52 -1.11 12.59
N HIS A 280 16.40 -0.54 12.15
CA HIS A 280 15.14 -1.26 11.88
C HIS A 280 15.24 -2.37 10.84
N TRP A 281 16.28 -2.36 10.01
CA TRP A 281 16.53 -3.32 8.92
C TRP A 281 17.35 -4.54 9.36
N LYS A 282 17.89 -4.55 10.60
CA LYS A 282 18.82 -5.57 11.09
C LYS A 282 18.19 -6.43 12.18
N GLY A 283 18.11 -7.73 11.93
CA GLY A 283 17.72 -8.77 12.89
C GLY A 283 18.91 -9.46 13.54
N LYS A 284 18.65 -10.60 14.17
CA LYS A 284 19.67 -11.48 14.73
C LYS A 284 20.13 -12.51 13.70
N ASN A 285 21.25 -13.19 13.96
CA ASN A 285 21.67 -14.38 13.21
C ASN A 285 21.79 -14.14 11.69
N GLY A 286 22.20 -12.94 11.27
CA GLY A 286 22.32 -12.58 9.85
C GLY A 286 20.99 -12.40 9.12
N LEU A 287 19.89 -12.20 9.85
CA LEU A 287 18.58 -11.82 9.30
C LEU A 287 18.51 -10.31 9.06
N TYR A 288 17.96 -9.92 7.92
CA TYR A 288 17.72 -8.54 7.54
C TYR A 288 16.36 -8.37 6.88
N CYS A 289 15.82 -7.16 6.86
CA CYS A 289 14.64 -6.82 6.09
C CYS A 289 14.83 -5.53 5.29
N VAL A 290 14.22 -5.49 4.09
CA VAL A 290 14.28 -4.35 3.18
C VAL A 290 12.89 -4.07 2.62
N GLY A 291 12.49 -2.79 2.62
CA GLY A 291 11.23 -2.35 2.01
C GLY A 291 9.97 -2.73 2.78
N LEU A 292 10.06 -2.89 4.11
CA LEU A 292 8.92 -3.21 5.00
C LEU A 292 8.41 -2.03 5.86
N LEU A 293 9.03 -0.85 5.73
CA LEU A 293 8.77 0.32 6.60
C LEU A 293 7.94 1.46 5.97
N GLN A 294 7.24 1.20 4.88
CA GLN A 294 6.42 2.16 4.16
C GLN A 294 7.22 3.39 3.74
N ARG A 295 8.51 3.22 3.38
CA ARG A 295 9.42 4.30 2.96
C ARG A 295 9.63 4.37 1.44
N GLY A 296 9.00 3.47 0.69
CA GLY A 296 9.12 3.36 -0.77
C GLY A 296 10.54 3.00 -1.21
N PHE A 297 10.82 3.15 -2.51
CA PHE A 297 12.09 2.74 -3.12
C PHE A 297 13.32 3.45 -2.55
N TYR A 298 13.20 4.72 -2.12
CA TYR A 298 14.32 5.44 -1.50
C TYR A 298 14.72 4.79 -0.17
N GLY A 299 13.74 4.48 0.69
CA GLY A 299 14.01 3.77 1.94
C GLY A 299 14.60 2.39 1.71
N ALA A 300 14.03 1.62 0.79
CA ALA A 300 14.53 0.30 0.42
C ALA A 300 15.97 0.36 -0.12
N SER A 301 16.32 1.38 -0.90
CA SER A 301 17.70 1.55 -1.41
C SER A 301 18.69 1.86 -0.29
N THR A 302 18.33 2.71 0.67
CA THR A 302 19.18 2.99 1.84
C THR A 302 19.35 1.74 2.70
N GLU A 303 18.27 1.01 2.95
CA GLU A 303 18.28 -0.25 3.69
C GLU A 303 19.16 -1.30 3.01
N ALA A 304 19.02 -1.50 1.70
CA ALA A 304 19.84 -2.43 0.93
C ALA A 304 21.34 -2.10 1.02
N GLN A 305 21.71 -0.81 0.95
CA GLN A 305 23.11 -0.39 1.08
C GLN A 305 23.65 -0.64 2.50
N ASN A 306 22.86 -0.36 3.53
CA ASN A 306 23.24 -0.62 4.91
C ASN A 306 23.42 -2.12 5.17
N ILE A 307 22.51 -2.96 4.67
CA ILE A 307 22.60 -4.42 4.74
C ILE A 307 23.87 -4.91 4.05
N ALA A 308 24.15 -4.44 2.83
CA ALA A 308 25.35 -4.84 2.09
C ALA A 308 26.64 -4.46 2.84
N ASN A 309 26.70 -3.27 3.42
CA ASN A 309 27.84 -2.81 4.22
C ASN A 309 28.03 -3.63 5.50
N ASP A 310 26.93 -4.00 6.16
CA ASP A 310 26.96 -4.83 7.36
C ASP A 310 27.40 -6.26 7.05
N ILE A 311 26.87 -6.87 5.98
CA ILE A 311 27.33 -8.20 5.53
C ILE A 311 28.83 -8.15 5.21
N LYS A 312 29.29 -7.11 4.51
CA LYS A 312 30.71 -6.94 4.17
C LYS A 312 31.60 -6.81 5.40
N SER A 313 31.13 -6.21 6.50
CA SER A 313 31.95 -6.07 7.72
C SER A 313 32.03 -7.34 8.56
N ILE A 314 31.14 -8.31 8.30
CA ILE A 314 31.08 -9.60 9.01
C ILE A 314 31.73 -10.73 8.19
N MET A 315 31.96 -10.51 6.89
CA MET A 315 32.69 -11.42 5.99
C MET A 315 34.21 -11.28 6.15
#